data_AF-A0A844P7M1-F1
#
_entry.id   AF-A0A844P7M1-F1
#
_cell.length_a   1.000
_cell.length_b   1.000
_cell.length_c   1.000
_cell.angle_alpha   90.00
_cell.angle_beta   90.00
_cell.angle_gamma   90.00
#
_symmetry.space_group_name_H-M   'P 1'
#
loop_
_entity.id
_entity.type
_entity.pdbx_description
1 polymer ?
#
loop_
_entity_poly.entity_id
_entity_poly.type
_entity_poly.pdbx_seq_one_letter_code
_entity_poly.pdbx_strand_id
1 'polypeptide(L)'
;MSTLVTTVPMVRNASLFNISPYLVKLMVLVTLFFVMLLSTGYAHADIFASAKTDITSATGKDSTLYLAITALSLIVALITGITTKNWFAAIGGFAASMIFISAGMKMVGLS
;
A
#
# COMPACT_ATOMS: atom_id res chain seq x y z
N MET A 1 -16.32 74.20 47.00
CA MET A 1 -15.25 74.14 45.97
C MET A 1 -15.26 72.73 45.40
N SER A 2 -15.76 72.56 44.18
CA SER A 2 -16.01 71.27 43.53
C SER A 2 -14.77 70.86 42.72
N THR A 3 -14.13 69.75 43.09
CA THR A 3 -13.01 69.17 42.33
C THR A 3 -13.56 68.34 41.16
N LEU A 4 -13.42 68.87 39.95
CA LEU A 4 -13.75 68.19 38.70
C LEU A 4 -12.80 66.99 38.51
N VAL A 5 -13.36 65.78 38.62
CA VAL A 5 -12.73 64.53 38.18
C VAL A 5 -12.73 64.51 36.66
N THR A 6 -11.58 64.76 36.03
CA THR A 6 -11.40 64.63 34.58
C THR A 6 -11.01 63.19 34.24
N THR A 7 -11.98 62.39 33.79
CA THR A 7 -11.72 61.12 33.10
C THR A 7 -11.37 61.40 31.64
N VAL A 8 -10.12 61.14 31.23
CA VAL A 8 -9.76 61.10 29.80
C VAL A 8 -9.75 59.63 29.35
N PRO A 9 -10.41 59.30 28.22
CA PRO A 9 -10.73 57.93 27.85
C PRO A 9 -9.50 57.11 27.43
N MET A 10 -9.43 55.85 27.87
CA MET A 10 -8.63 54.83 27.19
C MET A 10 -9.13 54.69 25.75
N VAL A 11 -8.35 55.18 24.78
CA VAL A 11 -8.53 54.81 23.37
C VAL A 11 -8.14 53.34 23.26
N ARG A 12 -9.13 52.44 23.35
CA ARG A 12 -8.95 51.04 22.97
C ARG A 12 -8.70 51.01 21.46
N ASN A 13 -7.43 50.97 21.07
CA ASN A 13 -7.03 50.76 19.68
C ASN A 13 -7.40 49.32 19.27
N ALA A 14 -8.67 49.11 18.94
CA ALA A 14 -9.23 47.81 18.58
C ALA A 14 -9.07 47.49 17.08
N SER A 15 -8.03 48.02 16.42
CA SER A 15 -7.81 47.81 14.99
C SER A 15 -6.49 47.11 14.67
N LEU A 16 -6.02 46.20 15.53
CA LEU A 16 -4.83 45.42 15.19
C LEU A 16 -5.05 44.47 14.02
N PHE A 17 -6.30 44.20 13.63
CA PHE A 17 -6.63 43.28 12.55
C PHE A 17 -7.87 43.75 11.77
N ASN A 18 -7.71 44.83 10.99
CA ASN A 18 -8.62 45.11 9.88
C ASN A 18 -8.29 44.15 8.73
N ILE A 19 -8.63 42.87 8.91
CA ILE A 19 -8.32 41.82 7.93
C ILE A 19 -9.34 42.00 6.80
N SER A 20 -8.85 42.44 5.64
CA SER A 20 -9.70 42.57 4.47
C SER A 20 -10.30 41.20 4.10
N PRO A 21 -11.54 41.14 3.58
CA PRO A 21 -12.18 39.88 3.24
C PRO A 21 -11.39 39.08 2.20
N TYR A 22 -10.54 39.75 1.42
CA TYR A 22 -9.61 39.14 0.46
C TYR A 22 -8.44 38.42 1.15
N LEU A 23 -7.91 38.97 2.24
CA LEU A 23 -6.85 38.32 3.02
C LEU A 23 -7.35 37.05 3.70
N VAL A 24 -8.59 37.05 4.22
CA VAL A 24 -9.21 35.84 4.78
C VAL A 24 -9.35 34.75 3.70
N LYS A 25 -9.84 35.11 2.49
CA LYS A 25 -9.95 34.17 1.37
C LYS A 25 -8.60 33.61 0.94
N LEU A 26 -7.56 34.45 0.90
CA LEU A 26 -6.19 34.02 0.59
C LEU A 26 -5.66 33.05 1.64
N MET A 27 -5.84 33.35 2.93
CA MET A 27 -5.40 32.46 4.01
C MET A 27 -6.11 31.10 3.94
N VAL A 28 -7.43 31.09 3.71
CA VAL A 28 -8.19 29.85 3.52
C VAL A 28 -7.67 29.04 2.34
N LEU A 29 -7.40 29.69 1.20
CA LEU A 29 -6.86 29.02 0.02
C LEU A 29 -5.47 28.43 0.26
N VAL A 30 -4.59 29.17 0.93
CA VAL A 30 -3.24 28.72 1.30
C VAL A 30 -3.32 27.55 2.27
N THR A 31 -4.17 27.61 3.29
CA THR A 31 -4.40 26.49 4.20
C THR A 31 -4.93 25.26 3.48
N LEU A 32 -5.89 25.43 2.56
CA LEU A 32 -6.42 24.31 1.77
C LEU A 32 -5.33 23.67 0.90
N PHE A 33 -4.49 24.49 0.27
CA PHE A 33 -3.36 24.04 -0.53
C PHE A 33 -2.35 23.24 0.30
N PHE A 34 -1.99 23.73 1.51
CA PHE A 34 -1.10 23.01 2.41
C PHE A 34 -1.71 21.70 2.94
N VAL A 35 -3.01 21.67 3.23
CA VAL A 35 -3.71 20.44 3.63
C VAL A 35 -3.70 19.43 2.47
N MET A 36 -3.96 19.87 1.25
CA MET A 36 -3.86 19.01 0.07
C MET A 36 -2.43 18.49 -0.13
N LEU A 37 -1.42 19.37 -0.04
CA LEU A 37 0.00 19.02 -0.18
C LEU A 37 0.51 18.05 0.90
N LEU A 38 -0.01 18.13 2.12
CA LEU A 38 0.32 17.20 3.20
C LEU A 38 -0.45 15.87 3.08
N SER A 39 -1.66 15.89 2.50
CA SER A 39 -2.47 14.70 2.29
C SER A 39 -2.00 13.81 1.13
N THR A 40 -1.28 14.36 0.14
CA THR A 40 -0.70 13.56 -0.95
C THR A 40 0.37 12.58 -0.47
N GLY A 41 0.99 12.82 0.70
CA GLY A 41 1.94 11.90 1.32
C GLY A 41 1.33 10.55 1.74
N TYR A 42 0.01 10.48 1.93
CA TYR A 42 -0.72 9.27 2.30
C TYR A 42 -1.45 8.59 1.12
N ALA A 43 -1.39 9.17 -0.09
CA ALA A 43 -2.05 8.63 -1.28
C ALA A 43 -1.40 7.35 -1.85
N HIS A 44 -0.34 6.85 -1.21
CA HIS A 44 0.43 5.68 -1.62
C HIS A 44 0.43 4.52 -0.62
N ALA A 45 -0.45 4.53 0.39
CA ALA A 45 -0.68 3.33 1.18
C ALA A 45 -1.41 2.32 0.28
N ASP A 46 -0.66 1.37 -0.29
CA ASP A 46 -1.22 0.24 -1.02
C ASP A 46 -2.19 -0.48 -0.08
N ILE A 47 -3.50 -0.32 -0.32
CA ILE A 47 -4.57 -0.93 0.48
C ILE A 47 -4.51 -2.46 0.45
N PHE A 48 -3.76 -3.02 -0.51
CA PHE A 48 -3.51 -4.44 -0.63
C PHE A 48 -2.14 -4.85 -0.07
N ALA A 49 -1.36 -3.95 0.53
CA ALA A 49 -0.02 -4.26 1.03
C ALA A 49 -0.02 -5.48 1.97
N SER A 50 -0.95 -5.51 2.94
CA SER A 50 -1.09 -6.65 3.87
C SER A 50 -1.47 -7.93 3.13
N ALA A 51 -2.49 -7.87 2.28
CA ALA A 51 -2.95 -9.03 1.52
C ALA A 51 -1.86 -9.56 0.56
N LYS A 52 -1.08 -8.67 -0.03
CA LYS A 52 0.03 -8.99 -0.91
C LYS A 52 1.15 -9.68 -0.15
N THR A 53 1.50 -9.18 1.04
CA THR A 53 2.48 -9.83 1.93
C THR A 53 2.03 -11.24 2.32
N ASP A 54 0.76 -11.40 2.72
CA ASP A 54 0.22 -12.71 3.11
C ASP A 54 0.25 -13.69 1.93
N ILE A 55 -0.22 -13.27 0.75
CA ILE A 55 -0.20 -14.09 -0.47
C ILE A 55 1.24 -14.46 -0.84
N THR A 56 2.15 -13.49 -0.89
CA THR A 56 3.56 -13.74 -1.23
C THR A 56 4.21 -14.72 -0.26
N SER A 57 3.95 -14.59 1.05
CA SER A 57 4.48 -15.52 2.05
C SER A 57 3.92 -16.94 1.89
N ALA A 58 2.64 -17.07 1.52
CA ALA A 58 1.97 -18.35 1.35
C ALA A 58 2.32 -19.06 0.04
N THR A 59 2.74 -18.32 -1.01
CA THR A 59 3.03 -18.88 -2.35
C THR A 59 4.51 -18.82 -2.76
N GLY A 60 5.38 -18.23 -1.93
CA GLY A 60 6.83 -18.20 -2.17
C GLY A 60 7.47 -19.58 -2.20
N LYS A 61 8.71 -19.68 -2.71
CA LYS A 61 9.43 -20.95 -2.88
C LYS A 61 9.68 -21.71 -1.58
N ASP A 62 9.80 -20.99 -0.47
CA ASP A 62 10.00 -21.58 0.86
C ASP A 62 8.67 -21.93 1.56
N SER A 63 7.54 -21.70 0.89
CA SER A 63 6.22 -21.94 1.47
C SER A 63 5.86 -23.42 1.51
N THR A 64 5.05 -23.79 2.49
CA THR A 64 4.43 -25.13 2.58
C THR A 64 3.60 -25.45 1.33
N LEU A 65 2.98 -24.44 0.71
CA LEU A 65 2.19 -24.62 -0.51
C LEU A 65 3.08 -24.99 -1.70
N TYR A 66 4.21 -24.32 -1.88
CA TYR A 66 5.17 -24.67 -2.95
C TYR A 66 5.69 -26.10 -2.77
N LEU A 67 6.01 -26.49 -1.52
CA LEU A 67 6.40 -27.85 -1.19
C LEU A 67 5.28 -28.86 -1.52
N ALA A 68 4.04 -28.56 -1.13
CA ALA A 68 2.89 -29.43 -1.38
C ALA A 68 2.62 -29.63 -2.87
N ILE A 69 2.64 -28.56 -3.68
CA ILE A 69 2.46 -28.63 -5.13
C ILE A 69 3.58 -29.45 -5.78
N THR A 70 4.82 -29.27 -5.32
CA THR A 70 5.97 -30.03 -5.82
C THR A 70 5.83 -31.51 -5.48
N ALA A 71 5.45 -31.83 -4.24
CA ALA A 71 5.23 -33.21 -3.80
C ALA A 71 4.08 -33.88 -4.59
N LEU A 72 2.96 -33.19 -4.78
CA LEU A 72 1.84 -33.68 -5.60
C LEU A 72 2.28 -33.93 -7.04
N SER A 73 3.03 -33.00 -7.62
CA SER A 73 3.56 -33.13 -8.98
C SER A 73 4.49 -34.34 -9.11
N LEU A 74 5.32 -34.61 -8.09
CA LEU A 74 6.18 -35.79 -8.03
C LEU A 74 5.35 -37.08 -7.94
N ILE A 75 4.31 -37.10 -7.11
CA ILE A 75 3.40 -38.26 -6.97
C ILE A 75 2.72 -38.56 -8.31
N VAL A 76 2.21 -37.54 -9.00
CA VAL A 76 1.59 -37.70 -10.33
C VAL A 76 2.59 -38.22 -11.35
N ALA A 77 3.83 -37.73 -11.33
CA ALA A 77 4.90 -38.23 -12.20
C ALA A 77 5.23 -39.70 -11.92
N LEU A 78 5.31 -40.10 -10.64
CA LEU A 78 5.54 -41.50 -10.25
C LEU A 78 4.39 -42.41 -10.72
N ILE A 79 3.14 -42.01 -10.47
CA ILE A 79 1.97 -42.76 -10.94
C ILE A 79 2.02 -42.88 -12.47
N THR A 80 2.30 -41.80 -13.18
CA THR A 80 2.40 -41.80 -14.65
C THR A 80 3.51 -42.74 -15.12
N GLY A 81 4.70 -42.66 -14.53
CA GLY A 81 5.84 -43.51 -14.89
C GLY A 81 5.58 -45.00 -14.66
N ILE A 82 4.94 -45.34 -13.54
CA ILE A 82 4.59 -46.73 -13.20
C ILE A 82 3.48 -47.26 -14.12
N THR A 83 2.40 -46.51 -14.30
CA THR A 83 1.20 -46.94 -15.04
C THR A 83 1.45 -47.00 -16.54
N THR A 84 2.11 -46.00 -17.11
CA THR A 84 2.36 -45.90 -18.55
C THR A 84 3.67 -46.55 -18.99
N LYS A 85 4.56 -46.89 -18.04
CA LYS A 85 5.94 -47.32 -18.27
C LYS A 85 6.78 -46.32 -19.09
N ASN A 86 6.29 -45.10 -19.30
CA ASN A 86 6.97 -44.04 -20.04
C ASN A 86 7.63 -43.05 -19.07
N TRP A 87 8.84 -43.37 -18.63
CA TRP A 87 9.59 -42.55 -17.69
C TRP A 87 10.07 -41.22 -18.29
N PHE A 88 10.29 -41.16 -19.61
CA PHE A 88 10.62 -39.89 -20.28
C PHE A 88 9.46 -38.90 -20.19
N ALA A 89 8.23 -39.35 -20.42
CA ALA A 89 7.05 -38.50 -20.27
C ALA A 89 6.80 -38.11 -18.80
N ALA A 90 7.03 -39.03 -17.85
CA ALA A 90 6.88 -38.75 -16.43
C ALA A 90 7.87 -37.68 -15.92
N ILE A 91 9.16 -37.85 -16.22
CA ILE A 91 10.22 -36.90 -15.83
C ILE A 91 10.03 -35.58 -16.58
N GLY A 92 9.75 -35.64 -17.87
CA GLY A 92 9.48 -34.46 -18.69
C GLY A 92 8.26 -33.67 -18.21
N GLY A 93 7.18 -34.36 -17.82
CA GLY A 93 5.98 -33.75 -17.26
C GLY A 93 6.23 -33.09 -15.91
N PHE A 94 7.01 -33.73 -15.03
CA PHE A 94 7.42 -33.12 -13.76
C PHE A 94 8.28 -31.87 -13.99
N ALA A 95 9.29 -31.96 -14.86
CA ALA A 95 10.17 -30.83 -15.18
C ALA A 95 9.39 -29.67 -15.82
N ALA A 96 8.50 -29.96 -16.76
CA ALA A 96 7.63 -28.97 -17.38
C ALA A 96 6.71 -28.28 -16.35
N SER A 97 6.19 -29.04 -15.38
CA SER A 97 5.37 -28.49 -14.29
C SER A 97 6.18 -27.54 -13.41
N MET A 98 7.43 -27.87 -13.07
CA MET A 98 8.32 -26.99 -12.30
C MET A 98 8.65 -25.70 -13.06
N ILE A 99 8.89 -25.78 -14.37
CA ILE A 99 9.11 -24.61 -15.22
C ILE A 99 7.85 -23.74 -15.26
N PHE A 100 6.68 -24.35 -15.42
CA PHE A 100 5.39 -23.66 -15.45
C PHE A 100 5.12 -22.91 -14.14
N ILE A 101 5.33 -23.55 -12.99
CA ILE A 101 5.17 -22.92 -11.68
C ILE A 101 6.16 -21.76 -11.50
N SER A 102 7.42 -21.95 -11.90
CA SER A 102 8.45 -20.89 -11.86
C SER A 102 8.08 -19.69 -12.74
N ALA A 103 7.55 -19.93 -13.93
CA ALA A 103 7.05 -18.87 -14.81
C ALA A 103 5.80 -18.19 -14.23
N GLY A 104 4.87 -18.95 -13.68
CA GLY A 104 3.65 -18.45 -13.05
C GLY A 104 3.94 -17.54 -11.87
N MET A 105 4.86 -17.92 -10.99
CA MET A 105 5.32 -17.08 -9.86
C MET A 105 5.86 -15.73 -10.38
N LYS A 106 6.71 -15.74 -11.42
CA LYS A 106 7.24 -14.51 -12.01
C LYS A 106 6.15 -13.59 -12.57
N MET A 107 5.10 -14.16 -13.18
CA MET A 107 3.99 -13.37 -13.75
C MET A 107 3.18 -12.62 -12.68
N VAL A 108 3.09 -13.16 -11.46
CA VAL A 108 2.40 -12.51 -10.34
C VAL A 108 3.35 -11.68 -9.46
N GLY A 109 4.60 -11.47 -9.90
CA GLY A 109 5.59 -10.68 -9.18
C GLY A 109 6.21 -11.40 -7.97
N LEU A 110 6.10 -12.73 -7.92
CA LEU A 110 6.80 -13.57 -6.96
C LEU A 110 8.12 -14.04 -7.56
N SER A 111 9.23 -13.90 -6.83
CA SER A 111 10.57 -14.33 -7.25
C SER A 111 11.09 -15.51 -6.46
#